data_AF-A0A6A3VSB6-F1
#
_entry.id   AF-A0A6A3VSB6-F1
#
_cell.length_a   1.000
_cell.length_b   1.000
_cell.length_c   1.000
_cell.angle_alpha   90.00
_cell.angle_beta   90.00
_cell.angle_gamma   90.00
#
_symmetry.space_group_name_H-M   'P 1'
#
loop_
_entity.id
_entity.type
_entity.pdbx_description
1 polymer ?
#
loop_
_entity_poly.entity_id
_entity_poly.type
_entity_poly.pdbx_seq_one_letter_code
_entity_poly.pdbx_strand_id
1 'polypeptide(L)'
;MSYGNGRLLASSSSASSYLDAELPNDASFVFNGSNSDLAQQLYYRALAGDSAEHLNLTKLPSAIEGRLATLQLDWDTLDGIAQRALLWDSGYGFSSDGKPLQIFTDGTHSMADLAIPVSDFEGAGCEWDNCTQADGTTSYSNLYCNGNQMLSKTRCLIEDFEDQTDVHTYMWSTGGSPESVPLPNIFKHEWIDSAGNMSYTVLAVHTSPFLNEVNWGACPTDSSENGVYSSLVIPCASTANLSAMPGAKMTTVEGSAWVSRWLKDNYSSTATPAPAATSASTVITGDNPNGGRVSSAAIAGIIAACIVVVMLILGFVIARRRRSGANRGQTGLWDDDVITANRIPREKPSADAHA
;
A
#
# COMPACT_ATOMS: atom_id res chain seq x y z
N MET A 1 3.76 -31.83 59.56
CA MET A 1 4.29 -30.51 59.94
C MET A 1 5.68 -30.36 59.34
N SER A 2 5.82 -29.56 58.29
CA SER A 2 6.99 -28.71 58.03
C SER A 2 6.67 -27.84 56.83
N TYR A 3 6.67 -26.53 57.06
CA TYR A 3 6.48 -25.48 56.07
C TYR A 3 7.67 -25.44 55.10
N GLY A 4 7.41 -25.10 53.84
CA GLY A 4 8.43 -24.96 52.80
C GLY A 4 8.03 -23.95 51.74
N ASN A 5 8.15 -22.66 52.12
CA ASN A 5 8.44 -21.48 51.31
C ASN A 5 7.91 -21.41 49.86
N GLY A 6 6.90 -20.56 49.70
CA GLY A 6 6.51 -20.00 48.41
C GLY A 6 7.68 -19.29 47.75
N ARG A 7 7.99 -19.72 46.53
CA ARG A 7 8.81 -18.96 45.59
C ARG A 7 7.85 -18.10 44.78
N LEU A 8 7.90 -16.80 45.02
CA LEU A 8 7.31 -15.77 44.17
C LEU A 8 7.69 -16.05 42.71
N LEU A 9 6.67 -16.27 41.88
CA LEU A 9 6.79 -16.16 40.44
C LEU A 9 7.13 -14.69 40.15
N ALA A 10 8.38 -14.42 39.76
CA ALA A 10 8.72 -13.15 39.16
C ALA A 10 8.05 -13.08 37.79
N SER A 11 6.82 -12.58 37.75
CA SER A 11 6.17 -12.13 36.52
C SER A 11 6.67 -10.71 36.23
N SER A 12 7.81 -10.59 35.54
CA SER A 12 8.25 -9.30 35.00
C SER A 12 9.36 -9.47 33.95
N SER A 13 9.05 -10.12 32.83
CA SER A 13 9.93 -10.11 31.65
C SER A 13 9.09 -10.05 30.38
N SER A 14 8.41 -8.91 30.16
CA SER A 14 7.94 -8.50 28.83
C SER A 14 7.57 -7.01 28.77
N ALA A 15 8.23 -6.17 29.57
CA ALA A 15 8.16 -4.72 29.39
C ALA A 15 9.29 -4.31 28.44
N SER A 16 8.93 -4.25 27.15
CA SER A 16 9.57 -3.53 26.04
C SER A 16 10.85 -4.13 25.40
N SER A 17 10.73 -5.33 24.82
CA SER A 17 11.77 -5.96 23.97
C SER A 17 12.23 -5.12 22.78
N TYR A 18 11.47 -4.09 22.40
CA TYR A 18 11.80 -3.24 21.26
C TYR A 18 12.77 -2.10 21.59
N LEU A 19 12.94 -1.71 22.87
CA LEU A 19 13.76 -0.54 23.22
C LEU A 19 15.23 -0.70 22.83
N ASP A 20 15.72 -1.95 22.83
CA ASP A 20 17.10 -2.28 22.48
C ASP A 20 17.28 -2.60 20.99
N ALA A 21 16.23 -2.56 20.17
CA ALA A 21 16.29 -2.92 18.76
C ALA A 21 17.09 -1.88 17.96
N GLU A 22 18.10 -2.29 17.19
CA GLU A 22 18.89 -1.36 16.38
C GLU A 22 18.05 -0.75 15.24
N LEU A 23 18.16 0.57 15.05
CA LEU A 23 17.53 1.24 13.92
C LEU A 23 18.36 1.02 12.65
N PRO A 24 17.74 0.85 11.47
CA PRO A 24 18.48 0.61 10.23
C PRO A 24 19.52 1.70 9.94
N ASN A 25 20.77 1.30 9.71
CA ASN A 25 21.90 2.20 9.43
C ASN A 25 22.73 1.76 8.21
N ASP A 26 22.15 0.93 7.35
CA ASP A 26 22.82 0.38 6.18
C ASP A 26 22.91 1.39 5.04
N ALA A 27 24.10 1.97 4.86
CA ALA A 27 24.39 2.87 3.75
C ALA A 27 24.38 2.19 2.37
N SER A 28 24.35 0.85 2.31
CA SER A 28 24.26 0.07 1.07
C SER A 28 22.82 -0.27 0.68
N PHE A 29 21.84 0.08 1.53
CA PHE A 29 20.45 -0.13 1.21
C PHE A 29 20.03 0.62 -0.06
N VAL A 30 19.36 -0.10 -0.96
CA VAL A 30 18.81 0.44 -2.19
C VAL A 30 17.40 -0.12 -2.40
N PHE A 31 16.46 0.76 -2.73
CA PHE A 31 15.10 0.37 -3.07
C PHE A 31 14.95 0.23 -4.58
N ASN A 32 15.43 -0.90 -5.11
CA ASN A 32 15.44 -1.22 -6.53
C ASN A 32 14.74 -2.55 -6.87
N GLY A 33 13.93 -3.06 -5.92
CA GLY A 33 13.20 -4.33 -6.08
C GLY A 33 14.04 -5.60 -5.89
N SER A 34 15.28 -5.48 -5.41
CA SER A 34 16.09 -6.64 -4.94
C SER A 34 15.66 -7.16 -3.55
N ASN A 35 14.89 -6.36 -2.83
CA ASN A 35 14.28 -6.68 -1.54
C ASN A 35 12.88 -6.05 -1.51
N SER A 36 12.09 -6.38 -0.49
CA SER A 36 10.79 -5.77 -0.24
C SER A 36 10.73 -5.09 1.13
N ASP A 37 11.86 -4.58 1.63
CA ASP A 37 11.90 -3.86 2.91
C ASP A 37 11.33 -2.44 2.77
N LEU A 38 10.01 -2.35 2.55
CA LEU A 38 9.33 -1.07 2.42
C LEU A 38 9.42 -0.28 3.72
N ALA A 39 9.46 -0.94 4.88
CA ALA A 39 9.60 -0.27 6.16
C ALA A 39 10.94 0.46 6.25
N GLN A 40 12.05 -0.18 5.86
CA GLN A 40 13.38 0.45 5.84
C GLN A 40 13.44 1.59 4.82
N GLN A 41 12.88 1.42 3.61
CA GLN A 41 12.78 2.51 2.63
C GLN A 41 12.00 3.71 3.21
N LEU A 42 10.84 3.46 3.82
CA LEU A 42 10.01 4.49 4.44
C LEU A 42 10.72 5.18 5.60
N TYR A 43 11.48 4.45 6.41
CA TYR A 43 12.33 5.01 7.46
C TYR A 43 13.37 5.98 6.90
N TYR A 44 14.09 5.60 5.83
CA TYR A 44 15.04 6.49 5.18
C TYR A 44 14.39 7.70 4.52
N ARG A 45 13.18 7.54 3.96
CA ARG A 45 12.42 8.68 3.44
C ARG A 45 11.98 9.65 4.54
N ALA A 46 11.56 9.14 5.70
CA ALA A 46 11.27 9.98 6.86
C ALA A 46 12.52 10.75 7.34
N LEU A 47 13.70 10.10 7.40
CA LEU A 47 14.96 10.75 7.75
C LEU A 47 15.38 11.82 6.73
N ALA A 48 15.04 11.62 5.45
CA ALA A 48 15.27 12.60 4.39
C ALA A 48 14.30 13.80 4.44
N GLY A 49 13.29 13.76 5.31
CA GLY A 49 12.31 14.84 5.48
C GLY A 49 11.13 14.77 4.50
N ASP A 50 10.92 13.62 3.85
CA ASP A 50 9.76 13.42 2.99
C ASP A 50 8.46 13.37 3.81
N SER A 51 7.35 13.49 3.12
CA SER A 51 6.02 13.38 3.72
C SER A 51 5.09 12.62 2.80
N ALA A 52 4.03 12.06 3.37
CA ALA A 52 2.97 11.45 2.60
C ALA A 52 1.63 11.60 3.31
N GLU A 53 0.54 11.61 2.55
CA GLU A 53 -0.81 11.69 3.08
C GLU A 53 -1.12 10.49 3.98
N HIS A 54 -1.98 10.69 4.99
CA HIS A 54 -2.45 9.58 5.83
C HIS A 54 -3.20 8.55 4.99
N LEU A 55 -3.08 7.28 5.36
CA LEU A 55 -3.81 6.19 4.74
C LEU A 55 -5.29 6.26 5.12
N ASN A 56 -6.16 6.20 4.12
CA ASN A 56 -7.60 6.14 4.31
C ASN A 56 -8.07 4.68 4.31
N LEU A 57 -7.87 3.99 5.43
CA LEU A 57 -8.31 2.60 5.58
C LEU A 57 -9.78 2.51 5.98
N THR A 58 -10.52 1.55 5.43
CA THR A 58 -11.93 1.32 5.81
C THR A 58 -12.09 0.81 7.24
N LYS A 59 -11.04 0.18 7.79
CA LYS A 59 -10.91 -0.25 9.18
C LYS A 59 -9.43 -0.40 9.54
N LEU A 60 -9.10 -0.29 10.82
CA LEU A 60 -7.77 -0.61 11.31
C LEU A 60 -7.69 -2.10 11.70
N PRO A 61 -6.72 -2.88 11.20
CA PRO A 61 -6.54 -4.27 11.62
C PRO A 61 -6.23 -4.40 13.12
N SER A 62 -6.81 -5.41 13.78
CA SER A 62 -6.62 -5.63 15.22
C SER A 62 -5.18 -5.92 15.63
N ALA A 63 -4.38 -6.52 14.73
CA ALA A 63 -2.94 -6.71 14.94
C ALA A 63 -2.21 -5.35 15.06
N ILE A 64 -2.61 -4.37 14.25
CA ILE A 64 -2.06 -3.01 14.29
C ILE A 64 -2.57 -2.28 15.54
N GLU A 65 -3.86 -2.39 15.87
CA GLU A 65 -4.41 -1.85 17.12
C GLU A 65 -3.67 -2.37 18.35
N GLY A 66 -3.42 -3.68 18.44
CA GLY A 66 -2.70 -4.28 19.57
C GLY A 66 -1.24 -3.81 19.66
N ARG A 67 -0.59 -3.62 18.51
CA ARG A 67 0.78 -3.11 18.46
C ARG A 67 0.85 -1.64 18.89
N LEU A 68 -0.04 -0.80 18.38
CA LEU A 68 -0.19 0.60 18.79
C LEU A 68 -0.50 0.73 20.29
N ALA A 69 -1.40 -0.11 20.83
CA ALA A 69 -1.72 -0.13 22.25
C ALA A 69 -0.50 -0.46 23.12
N THR A 70 0.35 -1.39 22.68
CA THR A 70 1.61 -1.73 23.35
C THR A 70 2.59 -0.55 23.36
N LEU A 71 2.59 0.25 22.29
CA LEU A 71 3.41 1.46 22.17
C LEU A 71 2.79 2.70 22.82
N GLN A 72 1.51 2.63 23.22
CA GLN A 72 0.72 3.77 23.68
C GLN A 72 0.68 4.90 22.64
N LEU A 73 0.40 4.52 21.38
CA LEU A 73 0.28 5.44 20.25
C LEU A 73 -1.12 5.32 19.63
N ASP A 74 -1.59 6.40 19.02
CA ASP A 74 -2.84 6.45 18.28
C ASP A 74 -2.54 6.47 16.77
N TRP A 75 -3.28 5.69 15.97
CA TRP A 75 -3.09 5.62 14.51
C TRP A 75 -3.10 6.99 13.82
N ASP A 76 -4.02 7.86 14.21
CA ASP A 76 -4.20 9.18 13.62
C ASP A 76 -3.09 10.18 13.99
N THR A 77 -2.24 9.84 14.96
CA THR A 77 -1.08 10.67 15.35
C THR A 77 0.19 10.31 14.58
N LEU A 78 0.21 9.15 13.92
CA LEU A 78 1.27 8.76 13.01
C LEU A 78 1.11 9.53 11.70
N ASP A 79 2.21 10.04 11.15
CA ASP A 79 2.19 10.58 9.80
C ASP A 79 2.01 9.46 8.76
N GLY A 80 1.76 9.85 7.51
CA GLY A 80 1.53 8.88 6.45
C GLY A 80 2.69 7.90 6.24
N ILE A 81 3.94 8.30 6.41
CA ILE A 81 5.09 7.42 6.20
C ILE A 81 5.12 6.36 7.31
N ALA A 82 4.93 6.77 8.56
CA ALA A 82 4.83 5.86 9.71
C ALA A 82 3.63 4.91 9.59
N GLN A 83 2.48 5.37 9.10
CA GLN A 83 1.31 4.53 8.86
C GLN A 83 1.59 3.45 7.80
N ARG A 84 2.24 3.80 6.68
CA ARG A 84 2.65 2.85 5.64
C ARG A 84 3.63 1.81 6.18
N ALA A 85 4.62 2.26 6.96
CA ALA A 85 5.64 1.37 7.52
C ALA A 85 5.03 0.40 8.53
N LEU A 86 4.18 0.90 9.43
CA LEU A 86 3.47 0.06 10.41
C LEU A 86 2.55 -0.95 9.73
N LEU A 87 1.82 -0.55 8.68
CA LEU A 87 0.93 -1.43 7.92
C LEU A 87 1.73 -2.58 7.28
N TRP A 88 2.77 -2.24 6.51
CA TRP A 88 3.60 -3.23 5.80
C TRP A 88 4.32 -4.16 6.77
N ASP A 89 5.00 -3.60 7.77
CA ASP A 89 5.77 -4.37 8.76
C ASP A 89 4.87 -5.27 9.62
N SER A 90 3.58 -4.93 9.76
CA SER A 90 2.60 -5.79 10.44
C SER A 90 1.96 -6.85 9.53
N GLY A 91 2.39 -6.97 8.27
CA GLY A 91 1.88 -7.96 7.32
C GLY A 91 0.55 -7.57 6.69
N TYR A 92 0.40 -6.30 6.30
CA TYR A 92 -0.80 -5.83 5.61
C TYR A 92 -0.42 -4.97 4.40
N GLY A 93 -1.25 -5.08 3.37
CA GLY A 93 -1.42 -4.05 2.34
C GLY A 93 -2.87 -3.58 2.34
N PHE A 94 -3.29 -2.90 1.27
CA PHE A 94 -4.68 -2.46 1.13
C PHE A 94 -5.12 -2.43 -0.34
N SER A 95 -6.39 -2.68 -0.59
CA SER A 95 -7.01 -2.55 -1.92
C SER A 95 -7.27 -1.09 -2.30
N SER A 96 -7.68 -0.86 -3.55
CA SER A 96 -7.97 0.47 -4.11
C SER A 96 -9.03 1.27 -3.32
N ASP A 97 -9.95 0.60 -2.64
CA ASP A 97 -10.99 1.22 -1.78
C ASP A 97 -10.54 1.39 -0.31
N GLY A 98 -9.28 1.07 0.01
CA GLY A 98 -8.72 1.20 1.35
C GLY A 98 -9.07 0.05 2.29
N LYS A 99 -9.60 -1.09 1.80
CA LYS A 99 -9.75 -2.27 2.65
C LYS A 99 -8.37 -2.85 2.99
N PRO A 100 -7.98 -2.95 4.28
CA PRO A 100 -6.74 -3.61 4.62
C PRO A 100 -6.84 -5.10 4.31
N LEU A 101 -5.78 -5.64 3.73
CA LEU A 101 -5.67 -7.04 3.33
C LEU A 101 -4.47 -7.69 4.01
N GLN A 102 -4.71 -8.76 4.76
CA GLN A 102 -3.67 -9.50 5.46
C GLN A 102 -2.76 -10.24 4.48
N ILE A 103 -1.46 -10.07 4.68
CA ILE A 103 -0.38 -10.76 3.99
C ILE A 103 0.20 -11.80 4.95
N PHE A 104 0.32 -13.03 4.46
CA PHE A 104 0.96 -14.14 5.13
C PHE A 104 2.25 -14.47 4.39
N THR A 105 3.31 -14.83 5.12
CA THR A 105 4.53 -15.36 4.49
C THR A 105 4.52 -16.88 4.52
N ASP A 106 5.39 -17.49 3.73
CA ASP A 106 5.63 -18.94 3.77
C ASP A 106 6.35 -19.41 5.06
N GLY A 107 6.67 -18.49 5.98
CA GLY A 107 7.35 -18.77 7.24
C GLY A 107 8.86 -19.00 7.10
N THR A 108 9.41 -18.91 5.90
CA THR A 108 10.85 -18.87 5.62
C THR A 108 11.31 -17.50 5.16
N HIS A 109 10.41 -16.72 4.56
CA HIS A 109 10.63 -15.32 4.18
C HIS A 109 9.92 -14.37 5.15
N SER A 110 10.48 -13.17 5.31
CA SER A 110 9.88 -12.05 6.04
C SER A 110 9.24 -11.06 5.06
N MET A 111 8.55 -10.03 5.57
CA MET A 111 8.03 -8.94 4.73
C MET A 111 9.13 -8.20 3.97
N ALA A 112 10.38 -8.22 4.46
CA ALA A 112 11.53 -7.61 3.79
C ALA A 112 12.08 -8.45 2.62
N ASP A 113 11.64 -9.72 2.48
CA ASP A 113 12.20 -10.70 1.54
C ASP A 113 11.12 -11.40 0.69
N LEU A 114 10.07 -10.65 0.33
CA LEU A 114 8.98 -11.11 -0.55
C LEU A 114 9.25 -10.82 -2.02
N ALA A 115 10.10 -9.85 -2.34
CA ALA A 115 10.50 -9.57 -3.72
C ALA A 115 11.08 -10.84 -4.36
N ILE A 116 10.57 -11.20 -5.54
CA ILE A 116 11.02 -12.40 -6.27
C ILE A 116 12.24 -12.03 -7.12
N PRO A 117 13.42 -12.61 -6.87
CA PRO A 117 14.60 -12.36 -7.69
C PRO A 117 14.40 -12.78 -9.14
N VAL A 118 15.08 -12.09 -10.06
CA VAL A 118 15.05 -12.42 -11.51
C VAL A 118 15.39 -13.90 -11.75
N SER A 119 16.36 -14.46 -11.04
CA SER A 119 16.74 -15.88 -11.16
C SER A 119 15.63 -16.85 -10.75
N ASP A 120 14.83 -16.49 -9.73
CA ASP A 120 13.71 -17.32 -9.30
C ASP A 120 12.57 -17.23 -10.32
N PHE A 121 12.33 -16.03 -10.86
CA PHE A 121 11.34 -15.78 -11.92
C PHE A 121 11.68 -16.55 -13.21
N GLU A 122 12.92 -16.46 -13.68
CA GLU A 122 13.44 -17.28 -14.79
C GLU A 122 13.37 -18.78 -14.47
N GLY A 123 13.68 -19.15 -13.22
CA GLY A 123 13.61 -20.53 -12.73
C GLY A 123 12.19 -21.11 -12.70
N ALA A 124 11.14 -20.29 -12.77
CA ALA A 124 9.76 -20.74 -13.02
C ALA A 124 9.45 -20.96 -14.51
N GLY A 125 10.40 -20.67 -15.40
CA GLY A 125 10.21 -20.65 -16.84
C GLY A 125 9.46 -19.41 -17.33
N CYS A 126 9.49 -18.31 -16.58
CA CYS A 126 8.91 -17.04 -16.99
C CYS A 126 9.92 -16.20 -17.77
N GLU A 127 9.43 -15.46 -18.76
CA GLU A 127 10.21 -14.48 -19.51
C GLU A 127 9.85 -13.07 -19.04
N TRP A 128 10.86 -12.20 -19.00
CA TRP A 128 10.74 -10.81 -18.58
C TRP A 128 11.00 -9.84 -19.74
N ASP A 129 10.45 -8.65 -19.62
CA ASP A 129 10.89 -7.47 -20.36
C ASP A 129 11.81 -6.61 -19.46
N ASN A 130 12.56 -5.69 -20.05
CA ASN A 130 13.45 -4.81 -19.32
C ASN A 130 13.31 -3.34 -19.74
N CYS A 131 13.52 -2.45 -18.77
CA CYS A 131 13.51 -1.02 -18.98
C CYS A 131 14.78 -0.40 -18.38
N THR A 132 15.33 0.60 -19.06
CA THR A 132 16.43 1.41 -18.50
C THR A 132 15.85 2.51 -17.63
N GLN A 133 16.30 2.59 -16.39
CA GLN A 133 15.85 3.58 -15.40
C GLN A 133 16.68 4.87 -15.49
N ALA A 134 16.24 5.92 -14.80
CA ALA A 134 16.89 7.24 -14.87
C ALA A 134 18.34 7.26 -14.36
N ASP A 135 18.69 6.38 -13.42
CA ASP A 135 20.05 6.20 -12.89
C ASP A 135 20.93 5.28 -13.76
N GLY A 136 20.41 4.81 -14.90
CA GLY A 136 21.08 3.88 -15.80
C GLY A 136 21.01 2.41 -15.36
N THR A 137 20.34 2.10 -14.24
CA THR A 137 20.08 0.71 -13.86
C THR A 137 18.96 0.11 -14.69
N THR A 138 18.82 -1.22 -14.63
CA THR A 138 17.79 -1.96 -15.35
C THR A 138 16.71 -2.45 -14.39
N SER A 139 15.45 -2.16 -14.71
CA SER A 139 14.29 -2.80 -14.11
C SER A 139 13.77 -3.91 -15.01
N TYR A 140 13.17 -4.94 -14.42
CA TYR A 140 12.59 -6.07 -15.12
C TYR A 140 11.10 -6.17 -14.81
N SER A 141 10.29 -6.64 -15.75
CA SER A 141 8.85 -6.85 -15.55
C SER A 141 8.38 -8.12 -16.26
N ASN A 142 7.25 -8.68 -15.83
CA ASN A 142 6.75 -9.91 -16.42
C ASN A 142 6.30 -9.71 -17.88
N LEU A 143 6.73 -10.59 -18.77
CA LEU A 143 6.26 -10.63 -20.16
C LEU A 143 5.49 -11.92 -20.43
N TYR A 144 6.16 -13.08 -20.51
CA TYR A 144 5.51 -14.37 -20.73
C TYR A 144 5.62 -15.24 -19.48
N CYS A 145 4.53 -15.29 -18.70
CA CYS A 145 4.48 -16.04 -17.45
C CYS A 145 3.01 -16.37 -17.16
N ASN A 146 2.62 -17.65 -17.20
CA ASN A 146 1.27 -18.04 -16.82
C ASN A 146 1.10 -18.04 -15.29
N GLY A 147 -0.14 -18.12 -14.80
CA GLY A 147 -0.41 -18.01 -13.38
C GLY A 147 0.22 -19.13 -12.55
N ASN A 148 0.30 -20.37 -13.07
CA ASN A 148 0.98 -21.45 -12.35
C ASN A 148 2.47 -21.19 -12.19
N GLN A 149 3.13 -20.68 -13.23
CA GLN A 149 4.56 -20.36 -13.17
C GLN A 149 4.81 -19.21 -12.19
N MET A 150 4.04 -18.13 -12.31
CA MET A 150 4.12 -16.97 -11.41
C MET A 150 3.97 -17.41 -9.94
N LEU A 151 2.90 -18.16 -9.65
CA LEU A 151 2.57 -18.61 -8.30
C LEU A 151 3.53 -19.68 -7.76
N SER A 152 4.29 -20.38 -8.61
CA SER A 152 5.25 -21.41 -8.16
C SER A 152 6.46 -20.85 -7.39
N LYS A 153 6.67 -19.52 -7.46
CA LYS A 153 7.80 -18.83 -6.81
C LYS A 153 7.38 -17.77 -5.82
N THR A 154 6.07 -17.51 -5.67
CA THR A 154 5.59 -16.48 -4.73
C THR A 154 5.95 -16.85 -3.29
N ARG A 155 6.35 -15.84 -2.51
CA ARG A 155 6.79 -15.99 -1.11
C ARG A 155 5.73 -15.57 -0.10
N CYS A 156 4.57 -15.16 -0.59
CA CYS A 156 3.45 -14.60 0.17
C CYS A 156 2.10 -15.15 -0.28
N LEU A 157 1.16 -15.17 0.66
CA LEU A 157 -0.27 -15.32 0.41
C LEU A 157 -0.99 -14.07 0.91
N ILE A 158 -2.05 -13.65 0.24
CA ILE A 158 -2.88 -12.51 0.63
C ILE A 158 -4.31 -13.01 0.81
N GLU A 159 -4.99 -12.52 1.85
CA GLU A 159 -6.41 -12.83 2.05
C GLU A 159 -7.22 -12.47 0.80
N ASP A 160 -8.07 -13.40 0.37
CA ASP A 160 -8.85 -13.18 -0.84
C ASP A 160 -9.88 -12.04 -0.65
N PHE A 161 -10.11 -11.30 -1.73
CA PHE A 161 -11.06 -10.20 -1.75
C PHE A 161 -11.72 -10.08 -3.13
N GLU A 162 -12.85 -9.39 -3.13
CA GLU A 162 -13.52 -8.96 -4.35
C GLU A 162 -12.86 -7.67 -4.82
N ASP A 163 -12.37 -7.67 -6.06
CA ASP A 163 -11.87 -6.48 -6.74
C ASP A 163 -12.64 -6.34 -8.05
N GLN A 164 -13.11 -5.13 -8.33
CA GLN A 164 -13.74 -4.81 -9.62
C GLN A 164 -12.83 -3.97 -10.51
N THR A 165 -11.61 -3.71 -10.04
CA THR A 165 -10.61 -2.96 -10.78
C THR A 165 -10.07 -3.87 -11.88
N ASP A 166 -10.28 -3.49 -13.14
CA ASP A 166 -9.65 -4.15 -14.27
C ASP A 166 -8.20 -3.65 -14.38
N VAL A 167 -7.24 -4.47 -13.94
CA VAL A 167 -5.83 -4.09 -13.81
C VAL A 167 -5.01 -4.75 -14.92
N HIS A 168 -4.49 -3.94 -15.84
CA HIS A 168 -3.64 -4.37 -16.96
C HIS A 168 -2.19 -3.90 -16.78
N THR A 169 -1.67 -3.99 -15.56
CA THR A 169 -0.31 -3.57 -15.17
C THR A 169 0.58 -4.77 -14.92
N TYR A 170 1.82 -4.56 -14.48
CA TYR A 170 2.71 -5.68 -14.13
C TYR A 170 2.12 -6.54 -13.00
N MET A 171 2.39 -7.84 -13.03
CA MET A 171 2.11 -8.78 -11.93
C MET A 171 3.39 -9.13 -11.16
N TRP A 172 4.55 -8.90 -11.77
CA TRP A 172 5.86 -8.95 -11.16
C TRP A 172 6.74 -7.90 -11.82
N SER A 173 7.48 -7.14 -11.03
CA SER A 173 8.55 -6.28 -11.54
C SER A 173 9.56 -5.91 -10.47
N THR A 174 10.78 -5.64 -10.92
CA THR A 174 11.84 -5.00 -10.12
C THR A 174 11.92 -3.51 -10.45
N GLY A 175 12.76 -2.79 -9.71
CA GLY A 175 12.92 -1.35 -9.82
C GLY A 175 12.41 -0.64 -8.59
N GLY A 176 12.29 0.67 -8.70
CA GLY A 176 11.95 1.56 -7.60
C GLY A 176 12.86 2.79 -7.65
N SER A 177 12.26 3.96 -7.54
CA SER A 177 13.02 5.19 -7.35
C SER A 177 13.61 5.19 -5.93
N PRO A 178 14.90 5.52 -5.74
CA PRO A 178 15.48 5.73 -4.41
C PRO A 178 14.76 6.82 -3.59
N GLU A 179 14.05 7.71 -4.27
CA GLU A 179 13.26 8.80 -3.69
C GLU A 179 11.77 8.45 -3.55
N SER A 180 11.37 7.23 -3.89
CA SER A 180 9.96 6.83 -3.74
C SER A 180 9.59 6.67 -2.27
N VAL A 181 8.36 7.10 -1.94
CA VAL A 181 7.66 6.78 -0.70
C VAL A 181 6.68 5.64 -1.02
N PRO A 182 7.08 4.36 -0.85
CA PRO A 182 6.29 3.24 -1.36
C PRO A 182 4.97 3.07 -0.61
N LEU A 183 3.96 2.60 -1.32
CA LEU A 183 2.61 2.29 -0.83
C LEU A 183 2.30 0.81 -1.08
N PRO A 184 1.92 -0.01 -0.09
CA PRO A 184 1.60 -1.42 -0.32
C PRO A 184 0.16 -1.61 -0.86
N ASN A 185 -0.12 -1.10 -2.06
CA ASN A 185 -1.39 -1.33 -2.74
C ASN A 185 -1.48 -2.78 -3.21
N ILE A 186 -2.65 -3.39 -3.10
CA ILE A 186 -2.89 -4.75 -3.58
C ILE A 186 -3.92 -4.71 -4.70
N PHE A 187 -3.54 -5.29 -5.84
CA PHE A 187 -4.42 -5.50 -6.98
C PHE A 187 -4.64 -6.99 -7.22
N LYS A 188 -5.85 -7.32 -7.66
CA LYS A 188 -6.22 -8.67 -8.09
C LYS A 188 -6.17 -8.75 -9.62
N HIS A 189 -5.23 -9.53 -10.13
CA HIS A 189 -5.07 -9.78 -11.56
C HIS A 189 -5.75 -11.10 -11.93
N GLU A 190 -6.72 -11.03 -12.82
CA GLU A 190 -7.48 -12.20 -13.28
C GLU A 190 -7.52 -12.27 -14.80
N TRP A 191 -7.19 -13.42 -15.35
CA TRP A 191 -7.22 -13.63 -16.80
C TRP A 191 -7.49 -15.09 -17.15
N ILE A 192 -7.92 -15.32 -18.39
CA ILE A 192 -8.05 -16.64 -18.98
C ILE A 192 -6.92 -16.82 -19.98
N ASP A 193 -6.06 -17.79 -19.74
CA ASP A 193 -5.04 -18.16 -20.71
C ASP A 193 -5.68 -18.87 -21.90
N SER A 194 -5.60 -18.20 -23.06
CA SER A 194 -6.17 -18.68 -24.33
C SER A 194 -5.59 -20.02 -24.81
N ALA A 195 -4.36 -20.36 -24.43
CA ALA A 195 -3.72 -21.61 -24.87
C ALA A 195 -4.30 -22.85 -24.16
N GLY A 196 -4.75 -22.68 -22.91
CA GLY A 196 -5.24 -23.77 -22.06
C GLY A 196 -6.71 -23.65 -21.63
N ASN A 197 -7.37 -22.53 -21.93
CA ASN A 197 -8.67 -22.15 -21.36
C ASN A 197 -8.69 -22.27 -19.82
N MET A 198 -7.56 -21.90 -19.20
CA MET A 198 -7.37 -21.93 -17.75
C MET A 198 -7.51 -20.53 -17.19
N SER A 199 -8.30 -20.38 -16.12
CA SER A 199 -8.41 -19.13 -15.38
C SER A 199 -7.30 -19.04 -14.36
N TYR A 200 -6.69 -17.86 -14.26
CA TYR A 200 -5.67 -17.55 -13.26
C TYR A 200 -6.07 -16.35 -12.44
N THR A 201 -5.71 -16.38 -11.16
CA THR A 201 -5.84 -15.26 -10.22
C THR A 201 -4.49 -15.10 -9.54
N VAL A 202 -3.88 -13.92 -9.70
CA VAL A 202 -2.65 -13.52 -9.00
C VAL A 202 -2.95 -12.25 -8.23
N LEU A 203 -2.67 -12.24 -6.93
CA LEU A 203 -2.70 -11.01 -6.16
C LEU A 203 -1.31 -10.39 -6.22
N ALA A 204 -1.20 -9.08 -6.40
CA ALA A 204 0.10 -8.43 -6.50
C ALA A 204 0.15 -7.23 -5.54
N VAL A 205 1.24 -7.10 -4.79
CA VAL A 205 1.55 -5.88 -4.05
C VAL A 205 2.29 -4.94 -4.97
N HIS A 206 1.66 -3.83 -5.33
CA HIS A 206 2.24 -2.74 -6.08
C HIS A 206 2.73 -1.68 -5.11
N THR A 207 3.95 -1.19 -5.34
CA THR A 207 4.58 -0.17 -4.47
C THR A 207 4.29 1.28 -4.90
N SER A 208 3.55 1.47 -6.00
CA SER A 208 3.11 2.77 -6.51
C SER A 208 1.58 2.93 -6.39
N PRO A 209 1.05 4.17 -6.42
CA PRO A 209 -0.37 4.40 -6.68
C PRO A 209 -0.78 3.88 -8.07
N PHE A 210 -2.04 3.44 -8.21
CA PHE A 210 -2.56 2.90 -9.48
C PHE A 210 -2.33 3.82 -10.70
N LEU A 211 -2.50 5.14 -10.54
CA LEU A 211 -2.30 6.11 -11.62
C LEU A 211 -0.86 6.16 -12.15
N ASN A 212 0.07 5.58 -11.39
CA ASN A 212 1.51 5.64 -11.64
C ASN A 212 2.07 4.29 -12.03
N GLU A 213 1.22 3.26 -12.07
CA GLU A 213 1.56 1.94 -12.53
C GLU A 213 1.68 1.93 -14.06
N VAL A 214 2.66 1.19 -14.55
CA VAL A 214 2.93 1.06 -15.99
C VAL A 214 2.10 -0.09 -16.54
N ASN A 215 1.54 0.11 -17.72
CA ASN A 215 0.83 -0.93 -18.44
C ASN A 215 1.76 -2.12 -18.73
N TRP A 216 1.19 -3.32 -18.73
CA TRP A 216 1.91 -4.52 -19.12
C TRP A 216 2.55 -4.37 -20.52
N GLY A 217 3.82 -4.76 -20.63
CA GLY A 217 4.60 -4.65 -21.87
C GLY A 217 5.03 -3.23 -22.27
N ALA A 218 4.86 -2.24 -21.41
CA ALA A 218 5.39 -0.89 -21.60
C ALA A 218 6.56 -0.60 -20.64
N CYS A 219 7.31 0.48 -20.88
CA CYS A 219 8.30 1.02 -19.94
C CYS A 219 7.84 2.37 -19.37
N PRO A 220 8.25 2.75 -18.15
CA PRO A 220 8.06 4.10 -17.62
C PRO A 220 8.67 5.14 -18.56
N THR A 221 8.06 6.33 -18.61
CA THR A 221 8.54 7.47 -19.42
C THR A 221 8.79 8.68 -18.53
N ASP A 222 9.33 9.77 -19.08
CA ASP A 222 9.45 11.03 -18.34
C ASP A 222 8.09 11.61 -17.91
N SER A 223 7.01 11.21 -18.58
CA SER A 223 5.64 11.58 -18.25
C SER A 223 4.97 10.71 -17.19
N SER A 224 5.56 9.58 -16.76
CA SER A 224 5.03 8.85 -15.60
C SER A 224 5.31 9.61 -14.31
N GLU A 225 4.41 9.57 -13.34
CA GLU A 225 4.59 10.28 -12.06
C GLU A 225 5.75 9.72 -11.22
N ASN A 226 6.14 8.45 -11.42
CA ASN A 226 7.38 7.87 -10.88
C ASN A 226 8.63 8.26 -11.70
N GLY A 227 8.49 9.20 -12.65
CA GLY A 227 9.49 9.49 -13.65
C GLY A 227 9.82 8.25 -14.47
N VAL A 228 11.08 8.13 -14.88
CA VAL A 228 11.59 7.01 -15.70
C VAL A 228 11.96 5.79 -14.84
N TYR A 229 11.39 5.64 -13.64
CA TYR A 229 11.63 4.48 -12.77
C TYR A 229 10.44 3.52 -12.80
N SER A 230 10.72 2.21 -12.78
CA SER A 230 9.71 1.20 -12.53
C SER A 230 9.33 1.19 -11.05
N SER A 231 8.21 0.54 -10.70
CA SER A 231 7.87 0.19 -9.32
C SER A 231 8.26 -1.25 -9.02
N LEU A 232 8.42 -1.58 -7.74
CA LEU A 232 8.45 -2.98 -7.30
C LEU A 232 7.01 -3.51 -7.29
N VAL A 233 6.79 -4.65 -7.96
CA VAL A 233 5.53 -5.40 -7.92
C VAL A 233 5.80 -6.83 -7.47
N ILE A 234 5.15 -7.24 -6.38
CA ILE A 234 5.38 -8.52 -5.70
C ILE A 234 4.18 -9.44 -5.92
N PRO A 235 4.31 -10.53 -6.68
CA PRO A 235 3.24 -11.50 -6.83
C PRO A 235 3.06 -12.30 -5.53
N CYS A 236 1.80 -12.52 -5.16
CA CYS A 236 1.36 -13.35 -4.04
C CYS A 236 0.21 -14.26 -4.48
N ALA A 237 0.08 -15.38 -3.78
CA ALA A 237 -1.07 -16.25 -3.93
C ALA A 237 -2.31 -15.68 -3.22
N SER A 238 -3.51 -15.93 -3.74
CA SER A 238 -4.74 -15.75 -2.96
C SER A 238 -4.91 -16.89 -1.94
N THR A 239 -5.39 -16.59 -0.73
CA THR A 239 -5.78 -17.64 0.23
C THR A 239 -6.87 -18.57 -0.29
N ALA A 240 -7.66 -18.13 -1.29
CA ALA A 240 -8.62 -19.00 -1.97
C ALA A 240 -7.94 -20.16 -2.73
N ASN A 241 -6.67 -19.98 -3.12
CA ASN A 241 -5.88 -20.96 -3.86
C ASN A 241 -5.08 -21.91 -2.96
N LEU A 242 -5.23 -21.85 -1.64
CA LEU A 242 -4.42 -22.65 -0.70
C LEU A 242 -4.51 -24.16 -0.99
N SER A 243 -5.71 -24.65 -1.33
CA SER A 243 -5.92 -26.06 -1.68
C SER A 243 -5.17 -26.51 -2.95
N ALA A 244 -4.87 -25.56 -3.84
CA ALA A 244 -4.12 -25.79 -5.07
C ALA A 244 -2.60 -25.63 -4.90
N MET A 245 -2.13 -25.32 -3.68
CA MET A 245 -0.71 -25.14 -3.35
C MET A 245 -0.26 -26.13 -2.28
N PRO A 246 0.02 -27.39 -2.65
CA PRO A 246 0.49 -28.41 -1.71
C PRO A 246 1.75 -27.96 -0.97
N GLY A 247 1.69 -27.93 0.36
CA GLY A 247 2.81 -27.51 1.20
C GLY A 247 2.91 -26.00 1.46
N ALA A 248 1.99 -25.19 0.92
CA ALA A 248 1.90 -23.78 1.26
C ALA A 248 1.67 -23.62 2.77
N LYS A 249 2.49 -22.79 3.40
CA LYS A 249 2.37 -22.42 4.80
C LYS A 249 1.87 -20.99 4.87
N MET A 250 0.84 -20.75 5.67
CA MET A 250 0.41 -19.40 6.02
C MET A 250 0.96 -19.05 7.39
N THR A 251 1.99 -18.21 7.42
CA THR A 251 2.56 -17.67 8.64
C THR A 251 2.12 -16.22 8.79
N THR A 252 1.45 -15.91 9.89
CA THR A 252 1.13 -14.51 10.24
C THR A 252 2.42 -13.76 10.51
N VAL A 253 2.52 -12.55 9.97
CA VAL A 253 3.68 -11.68 10.17
C VAL A 253 3.71 -11.18 11.62
N GLU A 254 4.89 -11.22 12.22
CA GLU A 254 5.18 -10.50 13.46
C GLU A 254 5.99 -9.25 13.09
N GLY A 255 5.51 -8.09 13.54
CA GLY A 255 6.16 -6.82 13.26
C GLY A 255 7.55 -6.72 13.88
N SER A 256 8.46 -6.06 13.19
CA SER A 256 9.84 -5.92 13.65
C SER A 256 9.93 -5.03 14.90
N ALA A 257 10.90 -5.38 15.75
CA ALA A 257 11.19 -4.62 16.96
C ALA A 257 11.69 -3.20 16.63
N TRP A 258 12.43 -3.03 15.53
CA TRP A 258 13.00 -1.73 15.16
C TRP A 258 11.94 -0.74 14.68
N VAL A 259 10.92 -1.17 13.93
CA VAL A 259 9.79 -0.29 13.55
C VAL A 259 9.05 0.15 14.81
N SER A 260 8.83 -0.77 15.76
CA SER A 260 8.21 -0.44 17.04
C SER A 260 9.02 0.60 17.84
N ARG A 261 10.36 0.47 17.86
CA ARG A 261 11.27 1.47 18.45
C ARG A 261 11.15 2.82 17.76
N TRP A 262 11.27 2.85 16.44
CA TRP A 262 11.18 4.08 15.66
C TRP A 262 9.86 4.83 15.91
N LEU A 263 8.72 4.12 15.86
CA LEU A 263 7.42 4.72 16.13
C LEU A 263 7.34 5.28 17.56
N LYS A 264 7.88 4.55 18.54
CA LYS A 264 7.87 5.01 19.94
C LYS A 264 8.71 6.27 20.10
N ASP A 265 9.93 6.28 19.58
CA ASP A 265 10.88 7.39 19.73
C ASP A 265 10.34 8.68 19.09
N ASN A 266 9.60 8.57 17.98
CA ASN A 266 9.20 9.72 17.18
C ASN A 266 7.77 10.22 17.47
N TYR A 267 6.86 9.39 17.96
CA TYR A 267 5.44 9.75 18.11
C TYR A 267 4.91 9.69 19.55
N SER A 268 5.77 9.41 20.55
CA SER A 268 5.33 9.38 21.95
C SER A 268 4.86 10.74 22.50
N SER A 269 5.31 11.85 21.91
CA SER A 269 4.92 13.21 22.35
C SER A 269 3.64 13.73 21.69
N THR A 270 3.13 13.05 20.66
CA THR A 270 1.89 13.40 19.96
C THR A 270 0.67 12.62 20.45
N ALA A 271 0.87 11.64 21.35
CA ALA A 271 -0.22 10.89 21.97
C ALA A 271 -1.09 11.83 22.82
N THR A 272 -2.41 11.77 22.61
CA THR A 272 -3.36 12.50 23.45
C THR A 272 -3.28 11.89 24.85
N PRO A 273 -3.09 12.66 25.93
CA PRO A 273 -3.12 12.10 27.27
C PRO A 273 -4.46 11.40 27.49
N ALA A 274 -4.40 10.11 27.85
CA ALA A 274 -5.58 9.39 28.30
C ALA A 274 -6.28 10.22 29.39
N PRO A 275 -7.62 10.33 29.39
CA PRO A 275 -8.32 10.96 30.49
C PRO A 275 -7.89 10.24 31.76
N ALA A 276 -7.28 10.97 32.69
CA ALA A 276 -6.88 10.43 33.98
C ALA A 276 -8.09 9.68 34.56
N ALA A 277 -7.90 8.40 34.89
CA ALA A 277 -8.94 7.61 35.53
C ALA A 277 -9.17 8.19 36.93
N THR A 278 -10.05 9.18 37.03
CA THR A 278 -10.47 9.71 38.31
C THR A 278 -11.35 8.65 38.95
N SER A 279 -10.79 7.89 39.89
CA SER A 279 -11.58 7.03 40.77
C SER A 279 -12.58 7.90 41.53
N ALA A 280 -13.81 7.97 41.04
CA ALA A 280 -14.89 8.66 41.71
C ALA A 280 -15.38 7.78 42.87
N SER A 281 -14.82 7.99 44.06
CA SER A 281 -15.54 7.67 45.30
C SER A 281 -16.67 8.68 45.45
N THR A 282 -17.89 8.23 45.18
CA THR A 282 -19.12 8.98 45.42
C THR A 282 -19.26 9.29 46.91
N VAL A 283 -18.99 10.53 47.30
CA VAL A 283 -19.48 11.12 48.56
C VAL A 283 -20.55 12.14 48.17
N ILE A 284 -21.81 11.79 48.46
CA ILE A 284 -22.94 12.71 48.32
C ILE A 284 -22.95 13.63 49.54
N THR A 285 -22.66 14.91 49.34
CA THR A 285 -23.14 15.97 50.23
C THR A 285 -23.41 17.26 49.46
N GLY A 286 -24.67 17.68 49.48
CA GLY A 286 -25.05 19.09 49.62
C GLY A 286 -25.13 19.95 48.36
N ASP A 287 -26.35 20.35 48.04
CA ASP A 287 -26.73 21.36 47.06
C ASP A 287 -25.90 22.66 47.12
N ASN A 288 -25.46 23.16 45.96
CA ASN A 288 -25.47 24.60 45.66
C ASN A 288 -25.56 24.83 44.14
N PRO A 289 -26.47 25.68 43.63
CA PRO A 289 -26.74 25.84 42.22
C PRO A 289 -25.91 26.99 41.67
N ASN A 290 -24.91 26.72 40.83
CA ASN A 290 -24.35 27.69 39.88
C ASN A 290 -23.56 26.95 38.81
N GLY A 291 -24.29 26.30 37.90
CA GLY A 291 -23.73 25.82 36.64
C GLY A 291 -23.41 27.01 35.74
N GLY A 292 -22.15 27.12 35.32
CA GLY A 292 -21.67 28.13 34.38
C GLY A 292 -22.42 28.05 33.05
N ARG A 293 -23.38 28.94 32.86
CA ARG A 293 -24.09 29.13 31.60
C ARG A 293 -23.21 29.98 30.66
N VAL A 294 -22.84 29.41 29.53
CA VAL A 294 -22.27 30.17 28.40
C VAL A 294 -23.31 31.22 27.99
N SER A 295 -22.90 32.49 28.03
CA SER A 295 -23.78 33.63 27.73
C SER A 295 -24.35 33.53 26.32
N SER A 296 -25.66 33.78 26.18
CA SER A 296 -26.38 33.83 24.89
C SER A 296 -25.74 34.80 23.88
N ALA A 297 -24.92 35.75 24.35
CA ALA A 297 -24.14 36.66 23.50
C ALA A 297 -22.94 35.98 22.81
N ALA A 298 -22.34 34.94 23.42
CA ALA A 298 -21.23 34.21 22.83
C ALA A 298 -21.67 33.27 21.69
N ILE A 299 -22.87 32.69 21.81
CA ILE A 299 -23.46 31.81 20.78
C ILE A 299 -23.86 32.63 19.54
N ALA A 300 -24.39 33.84 19.72
CA ALA A 300 -24.76 34.71 18.61
C ALA A 300 -23.55 35.16 17.76
N GLY A 301 -22.38 35.37 18.39
CA GLY A 301 -21.15 35.75 17.69
C GLY A 301 -20.58 34.64 16.80
N ILE A 302 -20.63 33.39 17.27
CA ILE A 302 -20.12 32.22 16.52
C ILE A 302 -21.00 31.94 15.30
N ILE A 303 -22.33 32.05 15.44
CA ILE A 303 -23.26 31.82 14.32
C ILE A 303 -23.07 32.87 13.22
N ALA A 304 -22.86 34.14 13.58
CA ALA A 304 -22.60 35.18 12.60
C ALA A 304 -21.29 34.94 11.82
N ALA A 305 -20.23 34.48 12.50
CA ALA A 305 -18.96 34.15 11.85
C ALA A 305 -19.09 32.96 10.88
N CYS A 306 -19.81 31.90 11.26
CA CYS A 306 -20.04 30.74 10.41
C CYS A 306 -20.82 31.10 9.13
N ILE A 307 -21.81 31.99 9.22
CA ILE A 307 -22.61 32.43 8.05
C ILE A 307 -21.73 33.18 7.04
N VAL A 308 -20.82 34.04 7.51
CA VAL A 308 -19.91 34.79 6.62
C VAL A 308 -18.95 33.84 5.90
N VAL A 309 -18.40 32.85 6.61
CA VAL A 309 -17.49 31.85 6.01
C VAL A 309 -18.23 31.00 4.96
N VAL A 310 -19.45 30.56 5.24
CA VAL A 310 -20.26 29.80 4.29
C VAL A 310 -20.59 30.62 3.04
N MET A 311 -20.90 31.91 3.19
CA MET A 311 -21.14 32.82 2.06
C MET A 311 -19.90 33.03 1.19
N LEU A 312 -18.70 33.12 1.80
CA LEU A 312 -17.44 33.21 1.06
C LEU A 312 -17.13 31.93 0.28
N ILE A 313 -17.38 30.76 0.88
CA ILE A 313 -17.20 29.45 0.21
C ILE A 313 -18.17 29.31 -0.96
N LEU A 314 -19.45 29.65 -0.78
CA LEU A 314 -20.44 29.64 -1.85
C LEU A 314 -20.08 30.61 -2.97
N GLY A 315 -19.63 31.83 -2.64
CA GLY A 315 -19.14 32.80 -3.61
C GLY A 315 -17.96 32.28 -4.42
N PHE A 316 -17.00 31.64 -3.76
CA PHE A 316 -15.84 31.03 -4.41
C PHE A 316 -16.23 29.87 -5.35
N VAL A 317 -17.14 28.99 -4.92
CA VAL A 317 -17.64 27.87 -5.73
C VAL A 317 -18.41 28.37 -6.96
N ILE A 318 -19.26 29.38 -6.81
CA ILE A 318 -20.03 29.97 -7.93
C ILE A 318 -19.09 30.68 -8.91
N ALA A 319 -18.09 31.42 -8.41
CA ALA A 319 -17.08 32.07 -9.26
C ALA A 319 -16.24 31.04 -10.03
N ARG A 320 -15.87 29.92 -9.40
CA ARG A 320 -15.13 28.83 -10.03
C ARG A 320 -15.97 28.12 -11.11
N ARG A 321 -17.25 27.83 -10.81
CA ARG A 321 -18.20 27.26 -11.80
C ARG A 321 -18.44 28.18 -12.99
N ARG A 322 -18.52 29.49 -12.80
CA ARG A 322 -18.67 30.46 -13.90
C ARG A 322 -17.43 30.53 -14.80
N ARG A 323 -16.23 30.41 -14.24
CA ARG A 323 -14.99 30.33 -15.02
C ARG A 323 -14.88 29.03 -15.82
N SER A 324 -15.33 27.91 -15.26
CA SER A 324 -15.40 26.62 -15.97
C SER A 324 -16.48 26.57 -17.07
N GLY A 325 -17.54 27.38 -16.95
CA GLY A 325 -18.58 27.51 -17.99
C GLY A 325 -18.16 28.34 -19.21
N ALA A 326 -17.20 29.25 -19.06
CA ALA A 326 -16.68 30.07 -20.17
C ALA A 326 -15.73 29.31 -21.10
N ASN A 327 -15.12 28.21 -20.64
CA ASN A 327 -14.23 27.36 -21.44
C ASN A 327 -14.94 26.18 -22.12
N ARG A 328 -16.28 26.11 -22.06
CA ARG A 328 -17.07 25.00 -22.63
C ARG A 328 -17.69 25.33 -23.99
N GLY A 329 -17.05 26.24 -24.73
CA GLY A 329 -17.44 26.67 -26.09
C GLY A 329 -16.47 26.23 -27.19
N GLN A 330 -15.58 25.25 -26.91
CA GLN A 330 -14.59 24.79 -27.90
C GLN A 330 -14.20 23.32 -27.66
N THR A 331 -15.15 22.39 -27.84
CA THR A 331 -14.84 20.98 -28.11
C THR A 331 -15.71 20.54 -29.28
N GLY A 332 -15.27 20.92 -30.47
CA GLY A 332 -15.76 20.34 -31.71
C GLY A 332 -15.01 19.05 -32.00
N LEU A 333 -15.77 18.02 -32.37
CA LEU A 333 -15.45 17.06 -33.42
C LEU A 333 -14.14 16.28 -33.29
N TRP A 334 -14.23 15.07 -32.72
CA TRP A 334 -13.29 14.00 -33.05
C TRP A 334 -14.05 13.04 -33.96
N ASP A 335 -13.64 13.03 -35.22
CA ASP A 335 -14.06 12.09 -36.24
C ASP A 335 -13.62 10.67 -35.85
N ASP A 336 -14.59 9.76 -35.81
CA ASP A 336 -14.37 8.33 -35.99
C ASP A 336 -13.92 8.11 -37.45
N ASP A 337 -12.72 7.56 -37.68
CA ASP A 337 -12.34 6.70 -38.83
C ASP A 337 -10.82 6.74 -39.11
N VAL A 338 -10.01 5.92 -38.41
CA VAL A 338 -8.74 5.40 -38.96
C VAL A 338 -8.43 4.01 -38.40
N ILE A 339 -9.05 2.97 -38.96
CA ILE A 339 -8.38 1.67 -39.17
C ILE A 339 -8.69 1.21 -40.59
N THR A 340 -7.96 1.75 -41.56
CA THR A 340 -7.86 1.10 -42.87
C THR A 340 -6.71 0.10 -42.80
N ALA A 341 -7.07 -1.17 -42.70
CA ALA A 341 -6.14 -2.29 -42.80
C ALA A 341 -5.39 -2.23 -44.15
N ASN A 342 -4.06 -2.20 -44.09
CA ASN A 342 -3.20 -2.48 -45.24
C ASN A 342 -3.40 -3.94 -45.68
N ARG A 343 -4.27 -4.14 -46.66
CA ARG A 343 -4.45 -5.43 -47.34
C ARG A 343 -3.42 -5.51 -48.47
N ILE A 344 -2.39 -6.32 -48.28
CA ILE A 344 -1.41 -6.71 -49.32
C ILE A 344 -2.16 -7.38 -50.48
N PRO A 345 -2.02 -6.94 -51.74
CA PRO A 345 -2.57 -7.68 -52.88
C PRO A 345 -1.73 -8.93 -53.19
N ARG A 346 -2.37 -10.10 -53.20
CA ARG A 346 -1.87 -11.30 -53.88
C ARG A 346 -1.99 -11.09 -55.39
N GLU A 347 -0.86 -11.13 -56.10
CA GLU A 347 -0.86 -11.28 -57.55
C GLU A 347 -1.50 -12.63 -57.94
N LYS A 348 -2.41 -12.60 -58.91
CA LYS A 348 -2.89 -13.78 -59.65
C LYS A 348 -2.05 -13.93 -60.92
N PRO A 349 -1.66 -15.15 -61.32
CA PRO A 349 -1.05 -15.38 -62.62
C PRO A 349 -2.09 -15.23 -63.74
N SER A 350 -1.75 -14.44 -64.77
CA SER A 350 -2.42 -14.47 -66.06
C SER A 350 -2.10 -15.79 -66.77
N ALA A 351 -3.16 -16.49 -67.17
CA ALA A 351 -3.11 -17.53 -68.18
C ALA A 351 -3.64 -16.91 -69.47
N ASP A 352 -2.73 -16.63 -70.40
CA ASP A 352 -3.07 -16.42 -71.81
C ASP A 352 -2.49 -17.59 -72.62
N ALA A 353 -3.40 -18.35 -73.20
CA ALA A 353 -3.12 -19.36 -74.21
C ALA A 353 -3.04 -18.69 -75.58
N HIS A 354 -1.97 -18.94 -76.33
CA HIS A 354 -1.97 -18.97 -77.79
C HIS A 354 -0.72 -19.70 -78.31
N ALA A 355 -0.90 -20.96 -78.69
CA ALA A 355 -0.33 -21.62 -79.88
C ALA A 355 -0.93 -23.03 -79.99
#